data_AF-A0A356A4T5-F1
#
_entry.id   AF-A0A356A4T5-F1
#
_cell.length_a   1.000
_cell.length_b   1.000
_cell.length_c   1.000
_cell.angle_alpha   90.00
_cell.angle_beta   90.00
_cell.angle_gamma   90.00
#
_symmetry.space_group_name_H-M   'P 1'
#
loop_
_entity.id
_entity.type
_entity.pdbx_description
1 polymer ?
#
loop_
_entity_poly.entity_id
_entity_poly.type
_entity_poly.pdbx_seq_one_letter_code
_entity_poly.pdbx_strand_id
1 'polypeptide(L)'
;NARLVSEIKTWLPAFVDYTFLYKTYIGTMRVVRFHLFDMNACFVLLAAGLVYFKCQSTEKTLFAVIVFFALQLVLKGPFGGMNCIAPFNGPIGWKPVVALLIAVVEYGFLIWCVFSASAARKIKFFVFFACMLSFAVPALMGFSPTIWASADRTFLPGEFMLVTLGAALFGFSGIGRNDFWKVLYLCLLVAGPRLVRLVITMA
;
A
#
# COMPACT_ATOMS: atom_id res chain seq x y z
N ASN A 1 -2.26 -32.12 13.59
CA ASN A 1 -2.73 -31.62 12.28
C ASN A 1 -4.16 -32.03 11.95
N ALA A 2 -4.56 -33.31 11.95
CA ALA A 2 -5.94 -33.72 11.63
C ALA A 2 -7.01 -33.17 12.59
N ARG A 3 -6.71 -33.12 13.90
CA ARG A 3 -7.63 -32.61 14.95
C ARG A 3 -7.91 -31.09 14.85
N LEU A 4 -6.89 -30.32 14.44
CA LEU A 4 -7.00 -28.87 14.24
C LEU A 4 -7.87 -28.55 13.00
N VAL A 5 -7.74 -29.37 11.94
CA VAL A 5 -8.56 -29.26 10.73
C VAL A 5 -10.02 -29.64 11.01
N SER A 6 -10.28 -30.64 11.86
CA SER A 6 -11.65 -30.97 12.27
C SER A 6 -12.28 -29.89 13.14
N GLU A 7 -11.52 -29.27 14.05
CA GLU A 7 -12.04 -28.20 14.91
C GLU A 7 -12.36 -26.92 14.11
N ILE A 8 -11.53 -26.54 13.13
CA ILE A 8 -11.81 -25.41 12.22
C ILE A 8 -13.09 -25.68 11.40
N LYS A 9 -13.26 -26.91 10.89
CA LYS A 9 -14.48 -27.30 10.16
C LYS A 9 -15.75 -27.26 11.00
N THR A 10 -15.63 -27.49 12.31
CA THR A 10 -16.78 -27.61 13.22
C THR A 10 -17.18 -26.25 13.81
N TRP A 11 -16.20 -25.43 14.20
CA TRP A 11 -16.45 -24.17 14.94
C TRP A 11 -16.31 -22.91 14.08
N LEU A 12 -15.63 -23.02 12.93
CA LEU A 12 -15.36 -21.92 12.01
C LEU A 12 -15.68 -22.35 10.56
N PRO A 13 -16.93 -22.77 10.26
CA PRO A 13 -17.30 -23.32 8.95
C PRO A 13 -17.06 -22.36 7.78
N ALA A 14 -17.04 -21.04 8.03
CA ALA A 14 -16.66 -20.02 7.04
C ALA A 14 -15.14 -20.01 6.69
N PHE A 15 -14.32 -20.79 7.41
CA PHE A 15 -12.86 -20.84 7.29
C PHE A 15 -12.35 -22.23 6.89
N VAL A 16 -13.21 -23.08 6.35
CA VAL A 16 -12.83 -24.45 5.94
C VAL A 16 -11.84 -24.46 4.78
N ASP A 17 -11.92 -23.45 3.91
CA ASP A 17 -11.06 -23.29 2.72
C ASP A 17 -9.87 -22.34 2.97
N TYR A 18 -9.59 -21.98 4.23
CA TYR A 18 -8.52 -21.05 4.62
C TYR A 18 -7.12 -21.71 4.56
N THR A 19 -6.73 -22.12 3.36
CA THR A 19 -5.41 -22.66 3.04
C THR A 19 -4.31 -21.61 3.24
N PHE A 20 -3.05 -22.05 3.29
CA PHE A 20 -1.90 -21.13 3.31
C PHE A 20 -1.96 -20.11 2.16
N LEU A 21 -2.23 -20.58 0.94
CA LEU A 21 -2.36 -19.74 -0.25
C LEU A 21 -3.49 -18.72 -0.10
N TYR A 22 -4.63 -19.13 0.46
CA TYR A 22 -5.76 -18.23 0.70
C TYR A 22 -5.39 -17.11 1.69
N LYS A 23 -4.67 -17.44 2.77
CA LYS A 23 -4.19 -16.46 3.75
C LYS A 23 -3.20 -15.46 3.15
N THR A 24 -2.22 -15.95 2.39
CA THR A 24 -1.26 -15.10 1.68
C THR A 24 -1.98 -14.15 0.74
N TYR A 25 -2.91 -14.68 -0.05
CA TYR A 25 -3.68 -13.90 -1.00
C TYR A 25 -4.53 -12.80 -0.32
N ILE A 26 -5.32 -13.15 0.69
CA ILE A 26 -6.14 -12.16 1.42
C ILE A 26 -5.25 -11.08 2.02
N GLY A 27 -4.12 -11.46 2.60
CA GLY A 27 -3.12 -10.54 3.12
C GLY A 27 -2.60 -9.56 2.05
N THR A 28 -2.09 -10.09 0.94
CA THR A 28 -1.56 -9.30 -0.16
C THR A 28 -2.62 -8.39 -0.77
N MET A 29 -3.81 -8.89 -1.07
CA MET A 29 -4.86 -8.08 -1.69
C MET A 29 -5.39 -6.99 -0.79
N ARG A 30 -5.36 -7.22 0.53
CA ARG A 30 -5.70 -6.16 1.48
C ARG A 30 -4.66 -5.06 1.51
N VAL A 31 -3.37 -5.39 1.41
CA VAL A 31 -2.29 -4.39 1.26
C VAL A 31 -2.43 -3.61 -0.04
N VAL A 32 -2.67 -4.30 -1.16
CA VAL A 32 -2.90 -3.67 -2.48
C VAL A 32 -4.09 -2.72 -2.42
N ARG A 33 -5.22 -3.17 -1.85
CA ARG A 33 -6.39 -2.33 -1.59
C ARG A 33 -6.00 -1.09 -0.79
N PHE A 34 -5.33 -1.27 0.34
CA PHE A 34 -5.00 -0.20 1.26
C PHE A 34 -4.04 0.85 0.66
N HIS A 35 -3.14 0.45 -0.24
CA HIS A 35 -2.19 1.36 -0.88
C HIS A 35 -2.75 2.06 -2.12
N LEU A 36 -3.53 1.37 -2.96
CA LEU A 36 -3.92 1.89 -4.29
C LEU A 36 -5.39 2.30 -4.37
N PHE A 37 -6.25 1.63 -3.62
CA PHE A 37 -7.71 1.76 -3.72
C PHE A 37 -8.34 2.42 -2.49
N ASP A 38 -7.52 2.86 -1.55
CA ASP A 38 -7.88 3.67 -0.40
C ASP A 38 -6.98 4.90 -0.36
N MET A 39 -7.48 6.01 0.21
CA MET A 39 -6.66 7.22 0.38
C MET A 39 -5.56 6.96 1.40
N ASN A 40 -4.33 6.80 0.94
CA ASN A 40 -3.18 6.43 1.77
C ASN A 40 -2.01 7.39 1.54
N ALA A 41 -1.88 8.35 2.44
CA ALA A 41 -0.85 9.37 2.41
C ALA A 41 0.57 8.81 2.59
N CYS A 42 0.70 7.77 3.40
CA CYS A 42 1.98 7.10 3.67
C CYS A 42 2.53 6.44 2.41
N PHE A 43 1.66 5.78 1.65
CA PHE A 43 1.99 5.22 0.34
C PHE A 43 2.36 6.30 -0.67
N VAL A 44 1.59 7.39 -0.74
CA VAL A 44 1.89 8.53 -1.64
C VAL A 44 3.24 9.16 -1.30
N LEU A 45 3.58 9.29 -0.03
CA LEU A 45 4.90 9.80 0.41
C LEU A 45 6.04 8.87 -0.04
N LEU A 46 5.88 7.55 0.11
CA LEU A 46 6.86 6.58 -0.40
C LEU A 46 7.00 6.69 -1.92
N ALA A 47 5.89 6.72 -2.66
CA ALA A 47 5.88 6.84 -4.11
C ALA A 47 6.57 8.13 -4.59
N ALA A 48 6.31 9.25 -3.91
CA ALA A 48 6.98 10.52 -4.14
C ALA A 48 8.50 10.42 -3.88
N GLY A 49 8.90 9.75 -2.79
CA GLY A 49 10.30 9.48 -2.47
C GLY A 49 11.01 8.66 -3.55
N LEU A 50 10.34 7.65 -4.11
CA LEU A 50 10.86 6.85 -5.22
C LEU A 50 10.98 7.64 -6.53
N VAL A 51 10.02 8.51 -6.82
CA VAL A 51 10.10 9.41 -7.98
C VAL A 51 11.24 10.41 -7.81
N TYR A 52 11.42 10.97 -6.60
CA TYR A 52 12.54 11.86 -6.31
C TYR A 52 13.88 11.13 -6.43
N PHE A 53 13.99 9.92 -5.84
CA PHE A 53 15.17 9.08 -5.93
C PHE A 53 15.61 8.84 -7.39
N LYS A 54 14.64 8.64 -8.29
CA LYS A 54 14.88 8.51 -9.73
C LYS A 54 15.24 9.84 -10.40
N CYS A 55 14.41 10.85 -10.23
CA CYS A 55 14.39 12.06 -11.07
C CYS A 55 15.22 13.22 -10.52
N GLN A 56 15.54 13.21 -9.23
CA GLN A 56 16.23 14.29 -8.50
C GLN A 56 15.60 15.67 -8.78
N SER A 57 14.26 15.71 -8.81
CA SER A 57 13.50 16.91 -9.21
C SER A 57 12.24 17.05 -8.38
N THR A 58 12.18 18.14 -7.61
CA THR A 58 11.05 18.48 -6.74
C THR A 58 9.75 18.64 -7.52
N GLU A 59 9.79 19.24 -8.70
CA GLU A 59 8.59 19.43 -9.55
C GLU A 59 7.95 18.11 -9.97
N LYS A 60 8.76 17.15 -10.45
CA LYS A 60 8.28 15.82 -10.83
C LYS A 60 7.75 15.05 -9.63
N THR A 61 8.35 15.25 -8.46
CA THR A 61 7.88 14.65 -7.21
C THR A 61 6.54 15.21 -6.76
N LEU A 62 6.35 16.53 -6.80
CA LEU A 62 5.06 17.16 -6.49
C LEU A 62 3.98 16.71 -7.48
N PHE A 63 4.31 16.64 -8.77
CA PHE A 63 3.40 16.11 -9.78
C PHE A 63 3.01 14.65 -9.49
N ALA A 64 3.97 13.80 -9.09
CA ALA A 64 3.69 12.43 -8.70
C ALA A 64 2.72 12.35 -7.50
N VAL A 65 2.89 13.20 -6.47
CA VAL A 65 1.96 13.28 -5.34
C VAL A 65 0.54 13.55 -5.82
N ILE A 66 0.37 14.53 -6.73
CA ILE A 66 -0.95 14.87 -7.30
C ILE A 66 -1.53 13.69 -8.08
N VAL A 67 -0.73 13.05 -8.94
CA VAL A 67 -1.18 11.93 -9.78
C VAL A 67 -1.60 10.73 -8.95
N PHE A 68 -0.75 10.25 -8.05
CA PHE A 68 -1.06 9.08 -7.21
C PHE A 68 -2.28 9.31 -6.33
N PHE A 69 -2.42 10.53 -5.79
CA PHE A 69 -3.60 10.84 -5.01
C PHE A 69 -4.87 10.95 -5.83
N ALA A 70 -4.82 11.60 -7.00
CA ALA A 70 -5.97 11.69 -7.89
C ALA A 70 -6.42 10.30 -8.34
N LEU A 71 -5.48 9.39 -8.61
CA LEU A 71 -5.77 7.98 -8.89
C LEU A 71 -6.48 7.33 -7.71
N GLN A 72 -5.95 7.41 -6.49
CA GLN A 72 -6.61 6.86 -5.29
C GLN A 72 -8.02 7.42 -5.09
N LEU A 73 -8.24 8.73 -5.33
CA LEU A 73 -9.57 9.35 -5.26
C LEU A 73 -10.56 8.72 -6.24
N VAL A 74 -10.15 8.59 -7.50
CA VAL A 74 -11.00 8.05 -8.58
C VAL A 74 -11.28 6.56 -8.35
N LEU A 75 -10.30 5.83 -7.84
CA LEU A 75 -10.38 4.37 -7.67
C LEU A 75 -11.16 3.95 -6.41
N LYS A 76 -11.14 4.77 -5.35
CA LYS A 76 -11.78 4.43 -4.08
C LYS A 76 -13.28 4.15 -4.16
N GLY A 77 -14.03 4.88 -4.98
CA GLY A 77 -15.46 4.62 -5.17
C GLY A 77 -15.73 3.27 -5.85
N PRO A 78 -15.33 3.11 -7.12
CA PRO A 78 -15.63 1.92 -7.92
C PRO A 78 -14.93 0.64 -7.45
N PHE A 79 -13.77 0.77 -6.77
CA PHE A 79 -12.90 -0.35 -6.39
C PHE A 79 -12.56 -0.44 -4.89
N GLY A 80 -12.99 0.49 -4.02
CA GLY A 80 -12.58 0.58 -2.61
C GLY A 80 -13.18 -0.45 -1.65
N GLY A 81 -13.51 -1.65 -2.12
CA GLY A 81 -14.01 -2.77 -1.32
C GLY A 81 -13.27 -4.07 -1.60
N MET A 82 -13.29 -5.03 -0.66
CA MET A 82 -12.54 -6.30 -0.82
C MET A 82 -12.97 -7.12 -2.04
N ASN A 83 -14.21 -6.96 -2.49
CA ASN A 83 -14.78 -7.67 -3.64
C ASN A 83 -14.12 -7.33 -4.97
N CYS A 84 -13.41 -6.20 -5.05
CA CYS A 84 -12.82 -5.74 -6.30
C CYS A 84 -11.50 -6.40 -6.63
N ILE A 85 -10.92 -7.18 -5.72
CA ILE A 85 -9.73 -8.00 -5.99
C ILE A 85 -9.97 -9.46 -5.58
N ALA A 86 -11.09 -9.78 -4.91
CA ALA A 86 -11.46 -11.10 -4.41
C ALA A 86 -12.44 -11.89 -5.31
N PRO A 87 -11.96 -12.80 -6.17
CA PRO A 87 -12.82 -13.88 -6.66
C PRO A 87 -12.14 -15.24 -6.46
N PHE A 88 -12.59 -16.03 -5.48
CA PHE A 88 -12.40 -17.48 -5.55
C PHE A 88 -13.69 -18.27 -5.33
N ASN A 89 -14.72 -17.67 -4.69
CA ASN A 89 -16.03 -18.31 -4.51
C ASN A 89 -17.09 -17.81 -5.51
N GLY A 90 -16.69 -17.20 -6.63
CA GLY A 90 -17.60 -16.70 -7.66
C GLY A 90 -16.89 -16.44 -9.00
N PRO A 91 -17.65 -16.25 -10.09
CA PRO A 91 -17.08 -15.97 -11.41
C PRO A 91 -16.19 -14.73 -11.36
N ILE A 92 -15.02 -14.82 -12.01
CA ILE A 92 -14.09 -13.68 -12.14
C ILE A 92 -14.79 -12.61 -12.97
N GLY A 93 -15.29 -11.57 -12.28
CA GLY A 93 -15.83 -10.39 -12.92
C GLY A 93 -14.72 -9.52 -13.54
N TRP A 94 -15.12 -8.53 -14.34
CA TRP A 94 -14.19 -7.59 -14.95
C TRP A 94 -13.46 -6.70 -13.91
N LYS A 95 -14.05 -6.45 -12.74
CA LYS A 95 -13.48 -5.57 -11.70
C LYS A 95 -12.14 -6.08 -11.14
N PRO A 96 -12.00 -7.34 -10.66
CA PRO A 96 -10.71 -7.94 -10.29
C PRO A 96 -9.62 -7.84 -11.35
N VAL A 97 -9.98 -8.05 -12.61
CA VAL A 97 -9.01 -7.97 -13.71
C VAL A 97 -8.49 -6.54 -13.87
N VAL A 98 -9.39 -5.55 -13.88
CA VAL A 98 -9.01 -4.14 -13.99
C VAL A 98 -8.19 -3.70 -12.77
N ALA A 99 -8.58 -4.08 -11.56
CA ALA A 99 -7.85 -3.75 -10.34
C ALA A 99 -6.43 -4.35 -10.35
N LEU A 100 -6.27 -5.59 -10.82
CA LEU A 100 -4.96 -6.21 -10.98
C LEU A 100 -4.10 -5.48 -12.02
N LEU A 101 -4.67 -5.08 -13.16
CA LEU A 101 -3.96 -4.30 -14.19
C LEU A 101 -3.47 -2.97 -13.64
N ILE A 102 -4.31 -2.24 -12.90
CA ILE A 102 -3.92 -0.99 -12.24
C ILE A 102 -2.76 -1.23 -11.28
N ALA A 103 -2.86 -2.28 -10.44
CA ALA A 103 -1.81 -2.61 -9.49
C ALA A 103 -0.48 -2.94 -10.19
N VAL A 104 -0.52 -3.71 -11.29
CA VAL A 104 0.67 -4.03 -12.09
C VAL A 104 1.29 -2.76 -12.68
N VAL A 105 0.47 -1.84 -13.20
CA VAL A 105 0.95 -0.59 -13.79
C VAL A 105 1.58 0.31 -12.72
N GLU A 106 0.89 0.57 -11.61
CA GLU A 106 1.38 1.48 -10.57
C GLU A 106 2.62 0.92 -9.87
N TYR A 107 2.60 -0.35 -9.42
CA TYR A 107 3.78 -0.95 -8.81
C TYR A 107 4.90 -1.15 -9.82
N GLY A 108 4.59 -1.50 -11.07
CA GLY A 108 5.56 -1.60 -12.15
C GLY A 108 6.29 -0.27 -12.40
N PHE A 109 5.56 0.84 -12.38
CA PHE A 109 6.14 2.18 -12.47
C PHE A 109 7.07 2.48 -11.28
N LEU A 110 6.67 2.17 -10.05
CA LEU A 110 7.51 2.40 -8.86
C LEU A 110 8.78 1.55 -8.88
N ILE A 111 8.67 0.28 -9.28
CA ILE A 111 9.82 -0.61 -9.50
C ILE A 111 10.74 -0.03 -10.57
N TRP A 112 10.18 0.46 -11.68
CA TRP A 112 10.95 1.13 -12.71
C TRP A 112 11.67 2.37 -12.19
N CYS A 113 11.05 3.18 -11.31
CA CYS A 113 11.72 4.30 -10.65
C CYS A 113 12.95 3.85 -9.85
N VAL A 114 12.83 2.80 -9.04
CA VAL A 114 13.95 2.24 -8.25
C VAL A 114 15.10 1.83 -9.17
N PHE A 115 14.83 1.01 -10.19
CA PHE A 115 15.89 0.43 -11.02
C PHE A 115 16.47 1.40 -12.05
N SER A 116 15.73 2.45 -12.41
CA SER A 116 16.19 3.51 -13.32
C SER A 116 16.92 4.66 -12.63
N ALA A 117 16.94 4.71 -11.30
CA ALA A 117 17.63 5.77 -10.56
C ALA A 117 19.15 5.79 -10.83
N SER A 118 19.76 6.97 -10.74
CA SER A 118 21.23 7.13 -10.82
C SER A 118 21.90 6.76 -9.49
N ALA A 119 21.75 5.51 -9.06
CA ALA A 119 22.31 4.98 -7.82
C ALA A 119 23.08 3.68 -8.05
N ALA A 120 23.99 3.34 -7.15
CA ALA A 120 24.70 2.06 -7.21
C ALA A 120 23.72 0.89 -7.12
N ARG A 121 24.03 -0.21 -7.83
CA ARG A 121 23.17 -1.41 -7.90
C ARG A 121 22.78 -1.94 -6.52
N LYS A 122 23.72 -1.93 -5.55
CA LYS A 122 23.49 -2.35 -4.16
C LYS A 122 22.38 -1.53 -3.48
N ILE A 123 22.39 -0.21 -3.68
CA ILE A 123 21.38 0.69 -3.10
C ILE A 123 20.00 0.41 -3.72
N LYS A 124 19.94 0.22 -5.05
CA LYS A 124 18.68 -0.10 -5.74
C LYS A 124 18.03 -1.36 -5.19
N PHE A 125 18.80 -2.43 -5.02
CA PHE A 125 18.31 -3.68 -4.42
C PHE A 125 17.91 -3.49 -2.96
N PHE A 126 18.70 -2.74 -2.17
CA PHE A 126 18.33 -2.44 -0.79
C PHE A 126 16.99 -1.72 -0.70
N VAL A 127 16.78 -0.66 -1.49
CA VAL A 127 15.51 0.08 -1.53
C VAL A 127 14.36 -0.82 -1.97
N PHE A 128 14.56 -1.65 -2.98
CA PHE A 128 13.56 -2.61 -3.43
C PHE A 128 13.17 -3.60 -2.33
N PHE A 129 14.15 -4.20 -1.65
CA PHE A 129 13.88 -5.14 -0.54
C PHE A 129 13.25 -4.44 0.67
N ALA A 130 13.62 -3.20 0.96
CA ALA A 130 12.99 -2.40 2.01
C ALA A 130 11.50 -2.14 1.71
N CYS A 131 11.18 -1.76 0.46
CA CYS A 131 9.79 -1.59 0.02
C CYS A 131 9.00 -2.91 0.12
N MET A 132 9.60 -4.02 -0.34
CA MET A 132 9.01 -5.35 -0.24
C MET A 132 8.72 -5.74 1.21
N LEU A 133 9.63 -5.42 2.14
CA LEU A 133 9.44 -5.70 3.55
C LEU A 133 8.29 -4.86 4.14
N SER A 134 8.22 -3.56 3.81
CA SER A 134 7.11 -2.69 4.24
C SER A 134 5.75 -3.20 3.77
N PHE A 135 5.70 -3.95 2.67
CA PHE A 135 4.46 -4.55 2.14
C PHE A 135 4.20 -5.94 2.71
N ALA A 136 5.24 -6.73 2.97
CA ALA A 136 5.14 -8.07 3.51
C ALA A 136 4.62 -8.09 4.95
N VAL A 137 5.06 -7.14 5.79
CA VAL A 137 4.64 -7.04 7.20
C VAL A 137 3.11 -6.94 7.35
N PRO A 138 2.41 -5.99 6.71
CA PRO A 138 0.95 -5.96 6.76
C PRO A 138 0.30 -7.12 5.98
N ALA A 139 0.95 -7.69 4.96
CA ALA A 139 0.41 -8.86 4.24
C ALA A 139 0.36 -10.11 5.13
N LEU A 140 1.32 -10.28 6.06
CA LEU A 140 1.28 -11.38 7.03
C LEU A 140 0.07 -11.31 7.97
N MET A 141 -0.61 -10.16 8.08
CA MET A 141 -1.87 -10.06 8.81
C MET A 141 -3.00 -10.87 8.16
N GLY A 142 -2.85 -11.27 6.89
CA GLY A 142 -3.68 -12.30 6.22
C GLY A 142 -3.76 -13.63 6.97
N PHE A 143 -2.76 -13.92 7.81
CA PHE A 143 -2.69 -15.11 8.64
C PHE A 143 -3.36 -14.94 10.01
N SER A 144 -3.70 -13.71 10.40
CA SER A 144 -4.38 -13.42 11.66
C SER A 144 -5.90 -13.41 11.51
N PRO A 145 -6.66 -14.12 12.37
CA PRO A 145 -8.11 -14.02 12.38
C PRO A 145 -8.62 -12.60 12.74
N THR A 146 -7.78 -11.76 13.37
CA THR A 146 -8.13 -10.37 13.75
C THR A 146 -8.13 -9.40 12.58
N ILE A 147 -7.72 -9.83 11.38
CA ILE A 147 -7.74 -8.98 10.19
C ILE A 147 -9.15 -8.44 9.92
N TRP A 148 -10.20 -9.20 10.22
CA TRP A 148 -11.58 -8.80 10.05
C TRP A 148 -12.12 -7.94 11.21
N ALA A 149 -11.53 -8.07 12.40
CA ALA A 149 -11.99 -7.41 13.61
C ALA A 149 -11.34 -6.02 13.85
N SER A 150 -10.14 -5.78 13.31
CA SER A 150 -9.33 -4.60 13.64
C SER A 150 -9.05 -3.65 12.46
N ALA A 151 -9.85 -3.75 11.38
CA ALA A 151 -9.88 -2.86 10.20
C ALA A 151 -8.52 -2.24 9.79
N ASP A 152 -8.23 -1.04 10.29
CA ASP A 152 -7.08 -0.21 9.93
C ASP A 152 -5.87 -0.38 10.87
N ARG A 153 -6.08 -0.86 12.12
CA ARG A 153 -5.03 -0.96 13.14
C ARG A 153 -3.91 -1.95 12.77
N THR A 154 -4.23 -2.91 11.91
CA THR A 154 -3.27 -3.89 11.40
C THR A 154 -2.25 -3.29 10.42
N PHE A 155 -2.50 -2.09 9.91
CA PHE A 155 -1.63 -1.41 8.95
C PHE A 155 -0.66 -0.42 9.57
N LEU A 156 -0.86 -0.02 10.83
CA LEU A 156 0.00 0.92 11.57
C LEU A 156 1.50 0.60 11.45
N PRO A 157 1.96 -0.66 11.69
CA PRO A 157 3.39 -0.98 11.51
C PRO A 157 3.86 -0.77 10.07
N GLY A 158 3.04 -1.15 9.09
CA GLY A 158 3.34 -0.93 7.68
C GLY A 158 3.44 0.56 7.35
N GLU A 159 2.49 1.37 7.82
CA GLU A 159 2.48 2.82 7.59
C GLU A 159 3.71 3.52 8.18
N PHE A 160 4.14 3.18 9.40
CA PHE A 160 5.38 3.68 9.96
C PHE A 160 6.59 3.32 9.09
N MET A 161 6.63 2.10 8.55
CA MET A 161 7.70 1.69 7.64
C MET A 161 7.67 2.49 6.33
N LEU A 162 6.48 2.71 5.74
CA LEU A 162 6.33 3.51 4.51
C LEU A 162 6.80 4.96 4.70
N VAL A 163 6.38 5.59 5.80
CA VAL A 163 6.77 6.97 6.12
C VAL A 163 8.28 7.06 6.37
N THR A 164 8.82 6.15 7.18
CA THR A 164 10.25 6.12 7.50
C THR A 164 11.09 5.90 6.24
N LEU A 165 10.68 4.97 5.38
CA LEU A 165 11.38 4.68 4.13
C LEU A 165 11.28 5.84 3.15
N GLY A 166 10.10 6.45 3.00
CA GLY A 166 9.91 7.65 2.16
C GLY A 166 10.80 8.80 2.60
N ALA A 167 10.79 9.12 3.90
CA ALA A 167 11.66 10.17 4.47
C ALA A 167 13.15 9.84 4.31
N ALA A 168 13.55 8.58 4.55
CA ALA A 168 14.93 8.14 4.37
C ALA A 168 15.39 8.25 2.91
N LEU A 169 14.53 7.92 1.94
CA LEU A 169 14.83 8.08 0.52
C LEU A 169 15.08 9.53 0.13
N PHE A 170 14.26 10.44 0.66
CA PHE A 170 14.44 11.87 0.47
C PHE A 170 15.78 12.35 1.04
N GLY A 171 16.08 11.99 2.29
CA GLY A 171 17.35 12.34 2.94
C GLY A 171 18.56 11.76 2.22
N PHE A 172 18.50 10.48 1.84
CA PHE A 172 19.56 9.80 1.07
C PHE A 172 19.78 10.44 -0.31
N SER A 173 18.70 10.89 -0.95
CA SER A 173 18.75 11.55 -2.25
C SER A 173 19.18 13.02 -2.16
N GLY A 174 19.44 13.56 -0.96
CA GLY A 174 19.90 14.93 -0.78
C GLY A 174 18.84 15.99 -1.10
N ILE A 175 17.56 15.73 -0.85
CA ILE A 175 16.54 16.78 -1.00
C ILE A 175 16.83 17.96 -0.05
N GLY A 176 16.63 19.18 -0.54
CA GLY A 176 16.70 20.36 0.31
C GLY A 176 15.57 20.37 1.35
N ARG A 177 15.84 20.89 2.56
CA ARG A 177 14.85 20.98 3.65
C ARG A 177 13.54 21.64 3.20
N ASN A 178 13.62 22.77 2.49
CA ASN A 178 12.45 23.50 2.02
C ASN A 178 11.62 22.67 1.02
N ASP A 179 12.29 21.94 0.14
CA ASP A 179 11.63 21.10 -0.86
C ASP A 179 11.00 19.86 -0.25
N PHE A 180 11.65 19.25 0.76
CA PHE A 180 11.04 18.20 1.55
C PHE A 180 9.76 18.67 2.23
N TRP A 181 9.77 19.86 2.85
CA TRP A 181 8.57 20.42 3.46
C TRP A 181 7.45 20.64 2.44
N LYS A 182 7.74 21.11 1.23
CA LYS A 182 6.72 21.25 0.17
C LYS A 182 6.06 19.90 -0.15
N VAL A 183 6.85 18.84 -0.32
CA VAL A 183 6.32 17.50 -0.60
C VAL A 183 5.49 17.00 0.58
N LEU A 184 6.00 17.13 1.81
CA LEU A 184 5.29 16.68 3.01
C LEU A 184 3.98 17.43 3.22
N TYR A 185 3.99 18.75 3.11
CA TYR A 185 2.77 19.57 3.20
C TYR A 185 1.77 19.21 2.11
N LEU A 186 2.23 18.97 0.87
CA LEU A 186 1.33 18.55 -0.19
C LEU A 186 0.70 17.20 0.15
N CYS A 187 1.49 16.19 0.53
CA CYS A 187 0.96 14.89 0.97
C CYS A 187 -0.06 15.03 2.12
N LEU A 188 0.20 15.92 3.09
CA LEU A 188 -0.69 16.17 4.22
C LEU A 188 -1.95 16.95 3.86
N LEU A 189 -1.88 17.97 3.00
CA LEU A 189 -3.05 18.73 2.51
C LEU A 189 -3.99 17.82 1.73
N VAL A 190 -3.37 16.99 0.92
CA VAL A 190 -4.01 15.97 0.11
C VAL A 190 -4.68 14.92 1.01
N ALA A 191 -4.02 14.44 2.06
CA ALA A 191 -4.62 13.55 3.08
C ALA A 191 -5.59 14.24 4.06
N GLY A 192 -5.50 15.56 4.16
CA GLY A 192 -6.07 16.42 5.19
C GLY A 192 -7.58 16.30 5.37
N PRO A 193 -8.40 16.26 4.30
CA PRO A 193 -9.85 16.07 4.42
C PRO A 193 -10.25 14.81 5.19
N ARG A 194 -9.42 13.74 5.14
CA ARG A 194 -9.67 12.50 5.90
C ARG A 194 -9.21 12.63 7.35
N LEU A 195 -8.06 13.26 7.61
CA LEU A 195 -7.56 13.52 8.96
C LEU A 195 -8.51 14.43 9.74
N VAL A 196 -9.00 15.50 9.11
CA VAL A 196 -9.99 16.41 9.69
C VAL A 196 -11.29 15.67 9.99
N ARG A 197 -11.77 14.83 9.06
CA ARG A 197 -12.97 14.01 9.29
C ARG A 197 -12.78 13.04 10.46
N LEU A 198 -11.63 12.38 10.56
CA LEU A 198 -11.27 11.48 11.66
C LEU A 198 -11.27 12.19 13.01
N VAL A 199 -10.64 13.37 13.09
CA VAL A 199 -10.59 14.20 14.31
C VAL A 199 -12.00 14.66 14.72
N ILE A 200 -12.82 15.08 13.76
CA ILE A 200 -14.20 15.52 14.04
C ILE A 200 -15.09 14.35 14.47
N THR A 201 -14.90 13.14 13.92
CA THR A 201 -15.70 11.95 14.27
C THR A 201 -15.23 11.24 15.55
N MET A 202 -14.05 11.59 16.05
CA MET A 202 -13.48 11.06 17.31
C MET A 202 -13.68 12.01 18.51
N ALA A 203 -14.16 13.23 18.25
CA ALA A 203 -14.59 14.21 19.25
C ALA A 203 -16.12 14.13 19.46
#